data_AF-A0A2U8VR81-F1
#
_entry.id   AF-A0A2U8VR81-F1
#
_cell.length_a   1.000
_cell.length_b   1.000
_cell.length_c   1.000
_cell.angle_alpha   90.00
_cell.angle_beta   90.00
_cell.angle_gamma   90.00
#
_symmetry.space_group_name_H-M   'P 1'
#
loop_
_entity.id
_entity.type
_entity.pdbx_description
1 polymer ?
#
loop_
_entity_poly.entity_id
_entity_poly.type
_entity_poly.pdbx_seq_one_letter_code
_entity_poly.pdbx_strand_id
1 'polypeptide(L)'
;MRACLGDPLAQCLLSSPHVRLLRSWLILSISPVQNQPVRSQVAHLFCELSLKLQAVGLADHYRCPLPITQVDLADVLGLTSVHINRVLREMRSLALITLCEQTLVIEALDELLRIAEFDPAYLQLEPQVA
;
A
#
# COMPACT_ATOMS: atom_id res chain seq x y z
N MET A 1 -23.84 -7.06 14.75
CA MET A 1 -22.99 -6.39 13.74
C MET A 1 -21.91 -7.35 13.29
N ARG A 2 -22.22 -8.16 12.26
CA ARG A 2 -21.35 -9.20 11.69
C ARG A 2 -20.86 -8.69 10.34
N ALA A 3 -19.56 -8.60 10.12
CA ALA A 3 -19.01 -8.39 8.78
C ALA A 3 -19.40 -9.61 7.92
N CYS A 4 -19.90 -9.34 6.72
CA CYS A 4 -20.41 -10.36 5.82
C CYS A 4 -19.25 -11.19 5.26
N LEU A 5 -19.25 -12.49 5.57
CA LEU A 5 -18.33 -13.53 5.12
C LEU A 5 -18.49 -13.90 3.62
N GLY A 6 -18.96 -12.98 2.78
CA GLY A 6 -19.39 -13.27 1.41
C GLY A 6 -18.93 -12.28 0.35
N ASP A 7 -17.97 -11.40 0.65
CA ASP A 7 -17.43 -10.49 -0.36
C ASP A 7 -16.43 -11.23 -1.27
N PRO A 8 -16.71 -11.36 -2.59
CA PRO A 8 -15.85 -12.10 -3.51
C PRO A 8 -14.46 -11.47 -3.66
N LEU A 9 -14.32 -10.15 -3.46
CA LEU A 9 -13.03 -9.45 -3.59
C LEU A 9 -12.13 -9.72 -2.38
N ALA A 10 -12.71 -9.79 -1.17
CA ALA A 10 -11.99 -10.23 0.03
C ALA A 10 -11.58 -11.71 -0.08
N GLN A 11 -12.41 -12.55 -0.70
CA GLN A 11 -12.08 -13.96 -0.97
C GLN A 11 -10.97 -14.13 -2.01
N CYS A 12 -10.94 -13.32 -3.08
CA CYS A 12 -9.85 -13.35 -4.08
C CYS A 12 -8.50 -12.92 -3.52
N LEU A 13 -8.49 -11.95 -2.59
CA LEU A 13 -7.29 -11.54 -1.85
C LEU A 13 -6.78 -12.65 -0.92
N LEU A 14 -7.66 -13.46 -0.32
CA LEU A 14 -7.27 -14.57 0.54
C LEU A 14 -6.95 -15.87 -0.22
N SER A 15 -7.49 -16.05 -1.43
CA SER A 15 -7.33 -17.26 -2.25
C SER A 15 -6.14 -17.22 -3.21
N SER A 16 -5.61 -16.04 -3.55
CA SER A 16 -4.48 -15.91 -4.48
C SER A 16 -3.14 -16.20 -3.78
N PRO A 17 -2.31 -17.14 -4.30
CA PRO A 17 -1.01 -17.47 -3.70
C PRO A 17 -0.05 -16.26 -3.64
N HIS A 18 -0.25 -15.26 -4.51
CA HIS A 18 0.51 -14.00 -4.54
C HIS A 18 0.24 -13.07 -3.35
N VAL A 19 -0.92 -13.13 -2.71
CA VAL A 19 -1.31 -12.20 -1.62
C VAL A 19 -1.00 -12.81 -0.24
N ARG A 20 -0.92 -14.14 -0.12
CA ARG A 20 -0.42 -14.82 1.09
C ARG A 20 1.02 -14.44 1.43
N LEU A 21 1.73 -13.94 0.42
CA LEU A 21 3.08 -13.43 0.48
C LEU A 21 3.16 -11.97 0.90
N LEU A 22 2.06 -11.20 0.99
CA LEU A 22 2.12 -9.75 1.27
C LEU A 22 2.91 -9.46 2.55
N ARG A 23 2.63 -10.13 3.68
CA ARG A 23 3.41 -9.94 4.92
C ARG A 23 4.89 -10.35 4.79
N SER A 24 5.20 -11.43 4.08
CA SER A 24 6.57 -11.94 3.92
C SER A 24 7.38 -11.18 2.85
N TRP A 25 6.72 -10.57 1.87
CA TRP A 25 7.34 -9.84 0.77
C TRP A 25 7.59 -8.38 1.11
N LEU A 26 6.71 -7.75 1.90
CA LEU A 26 6.92 -6.37 2.34
C LEU A 26 8.25 -6.23 3.08
N ILE A 27 8.64 -7.21 3.90
CA ILE A 27 9.91 -7.24 4.64
C ILE A 27 11.15 -7.16 3.71
N LEU A 28 11.11 -7.75 2.52
CA LEU A 28 12.26 -7.79 1.60
C LEU A 28 12.42 -6.50 0.78
N SER A 29 11.35 -5.75 0.55
CA SER A 29 11.38 -4.45 -0.15
C SER A 29 11.91 -3.28 0.69
N ILE A 30 11.90 -3.41 2.02
CA ILE A 30 12.17 -2.31 2.97
C ILE A 30 13.68 -2.05 3.16
N SER A 31 14.57 -2.95 2.74
CA SER A 31 16.02 -2.85 3.02
C SER A 31 16.69 -1.54 2.56
N PRO A 32 16.45 -0.99 1.34
CA PRO A 32 17.02 0.30 0.95
C PRO A 32 16.31 1.53 1.58
N VAL A 33 15.08 1.36 2.08
CA VAL A 33 14.21 2.45 2.58
C VAL A 33 14.48 2.83 4.05
N GLN A 34 15.19 2.01 4.82
CA GLN A 34 15.40 2.25 6.26
C GLN A 34 16.21 3.52 6.61
N ASN A 35 16.91 4.11 5.64
CA ASN A 35 17.60 5.40 5.82
C ASN A 35 16.75 6.62 5.42
N GLN A 36 15.49 6.42 5.01
CA GLN A 36 14.58 7.48 4.62
C GLN A 36 13.66 7.91 5.78
N PRO A 37 13.15 9.16 5.77
CA PRO A 37 12.16 9.62 6.73
C PRO A 37 10.94 8.69 6.73
N VAL A 38 10.36 8.44 7.91
CA VAL A 38 9.22 7.52 8.09
C VAL A 38 8.08 7.74 7.08
N ARG A 39 7.79 9.00 6.74
CA ARG A 39 6.78 9.36 5.73
C ARG A 39 7.11 8.83 4.33
N SER A 40 8.38 8.89 3.93
CA SER A 40 8.87 8.35 2.65
C SER A 40 8.70 6.83 2.62
N GLN A 41 8.98 6.14 3.73
CA GLN A 41 8.80 4.68 3.83
C GLN A 41 7.33 4.26 3.63
N VAL A 42 6.40 4.98 4.26
CA VAL A 42 4.95 4.72 4.10
C VAL A 42 4.47 5.08 2.68
N ALA A 43 4.97 6.18 2.11
CA ALA A 43 4.64 6.57 0.73
C ALA A 43 5.13 5.53 -0.28
N HIS A 44 6.36 5.02 -0.10
CA HIS A 44 6.95 3.97 -0.93
C HIS A 44 6.10 2.70 -0.89
N LEU A 45 5.73 2.24 0.32
CA LEU A 45 4.86 1.09 0.50
C LEU A 45 3.53 1.25 -0.27
N PHE A 46 2.91 2.42 -0.19
CA PHE A 46 1.63 2.68 -0.87
C PHE A 46 1.76 2.77 -2.39
N CYS A 47 2.84 3.38 -2.90
CA CYS A 47 3.14 3.39 -4.33
C CYS A 47 3.33 1.97 -4.87
N GLU A 48 4.15 1.18 -4.18
CA GLU A 48 4.43 -0.21 -4.56
C GLU A 48 3.16 -1.07 -4.56
N LEU A 49 2.35 -0.99 -3.50
CA LEU A 49 1.09 -1.73 -3.41
C LEU A 49 0.12 -1.35 -4.53
N SER A 50 -0.06 -0.06 -4.78
CA SER A 50 -1.02 0.41 -5.78
C SER A 50 -0.59 0.02 -7.19
N LEU A 51 0.69 0.21 -7.53
CA LEU A 51 1.21 -0.14 -8.86
C LEU A 51 1.20 -1.65 -9.11
N LYS A 52 1.55 -2.46 -8.10
CA LYS A 52 1.47 -3.92 -8.22
C LYS A 52 0.03 -4.41 -8.39
N LEU A 53 -0.91 -3.88 -7.61
CA LEU A 53 -2.32 -4.25 -7.72
C LEU A 53 -2.92 -3.79 -9.06
N GLN A 54 -2.51 -2.63 -9.57
CA GLN A 54 -2.90 -2.16 -10.89
C GLN A 54 -2.36 -3.07 -12.00
N ALA A 55 -1.11 -3.51 -11.92
CA ALA A 55 -0.49 -4.40 -12.91
C ALA A 55 -1.18 -5.78 -13.02
N VAL A 56 -1.87 -6.22 -11.96
CA VAL A 56 -2.65 -7.47 -11.95
C VAL A 56 -4.17 -7.23 -12.11
N GLY A 57 -4.59 -6.00 -12.42
CA GLY A 57 -6.00 -5.65 -12.65
C GLY A 57 -6.87 -5.61 -11.39
N LEU A 58 -6.27 -5.52 -10.20
CA LEU A 58 -6.96 -5.46 -8.90
C LEU A 58 -7.06 -4.05 -8.31
N ALA A 59 -6.52 -3.04 -9.00
CA ALA A 59 -6.71 -1.64 -8.68
C ALA A 59 -7.18 -0.87 -9.91
N ASP A 60 -8.12 0.03 -9.69
CA ASP A 60 -8.63 0.94 -10.72
C ASP A 60 -8.36 2.38 -10.27
N HIS A 61 -7.82 3.22 -11.15
CA HIS A 61 -7.50 4.63 -10.84
C HIS A 61 -6.75 4.83 -9.50
N TYR A 62 -5.78 3.97 -9.17
CA TYR A 62 -5.01 3.98 -7.90
C TYR A 62 -5.88 3.85 -6.62
N ARG A 63 -7.09 3.32 -6.79
CA ARG A 63 -7.95 2.82 -5.73
C ARG A 63 -7.74 1.33 -5.62
N CYS A 64 -7.13 0.90 -4.53
CA CYS A 64 -6.79 -0.49 -4.30
C CYS A 64 -7.31 -1.00 -2.94
N PRO A 65 -7.76 -2.26 -2.87
CA PRO A 65 -8.12 -2.85 -1.59
C PRO A 65 -6.88 -2.96 -0.71
N LEU A 66 -6.98 -2.44 0.51
CA LEU A 66 -5.93 -2.45 1.52
C LEU A 66 -6.51 -2.94 2.87
N PRO A 67 -6.74 -4.26 3.02
CA PRO A 67 -7.27 -4.85 4.25
C PRO A 67 -6.18 -5.04 5.31
N ILE A 68 -5.36 -4.02 5.55
CA ILE A 68 -4.34 -4.01 6.60
C ILE A 68 -4.61 -2.88 7.59
N THR A 69 -4.38 -3.16 8.87
CA THR A 69 -4.58 -2.20 9.95
C THR A 69 -3.35 -1.33 10.17
N GLN A 70 -3.49 -0.29 11.00
CA GLN A 70 -2.33 0.50 11.44
C GLN A 70 -1.31 -0.33 12.23
N VAL A 71 -1.77 -1.38 12.93
CA VAL A 71 -0.90 -2.32 13.65
C VAL A 71 -0.11 -3.15 12.65
N ASP A 72 -0.76 -3.65 11.59
CA ASP A 72 -0.07 -4.39 10.54
C ASP A 72 0.99 -3.54 9.82
N LEU A 73 0.67 -2.27 9.53
CA LEU A 73 1.61 -1.30 8.97
C LEU A 73 2.80 -1.04 9.90
N ALA A 74 2.53 -0.93 11.19
CA ALA A 74 3.56 -0.74 12.22
C ALA A 74 4.51 -1.93 12.29
N ASP A 75 3.96 -3.15 12.30
CA ASP A 75 4.73 -4.39 12.32
C ASP A 75 5.57 -4.56 11.04
N VAL A 76 4.99 -4.28 9.87
CA VAL A 76 5.70 -4.37 8.58
C VAL A 76 6.86 -3.40 8.51
N LEU A 77 6.66 -2.15 8.93
CA LEU A 77 7.66 -1.10 8.82
C LEU A 77 8.62 -1.04 10.02
N GLY A 78 8.42 -1.89 11.05
CA GLY A 78 9.21 -1.85 12.28
C GLY A 78 9.00 -0.55 13.09
N LEU A 79 7.82 0.06 12.97
CA LEU A 79 7.44 1.32 13.60
C LEU A 79 6.41 1.08 14.70
N THR A 80 6.14 2.08 15.53
CA THR A 80 5.00 1.99 16.47
C THR A 80 3.71 2.45 15.81
N SER A 81 2.57 1.92 16.25
CA SER A 81 1.24 2.32 15.76
C SER A 81 0.97 3.82 15.89
N VAL A 82 1.53 4.48 16.91
CA VAL A 82 1.43 5.93 17.10
C VAL A 82 2.20 6.70 16.02
N HIS A 83 3.39 6.23 15.63
CA HIS A 83 4.15 6.82 14.52
C HIS A 83 3.42 6.65 13.18
N ILE A 84 2.89 5.45 12.91
CA ILE A 84 2.04 5.20 11.74
C ILE A 84 0.83 6.15 11.74
N ASN A 85 0.12 6.26 12.86
CA ASN A 85 -1.04 7.14 12.95
C ASN A 85 -0.70 8.60 12.61
N ARG A 86 0.41 9.12 13.14
CA ARG A 86 0.89 10.48 12.86
C ARG A 86 1.19 10.67 11.37
N VAL A 87 1.90 9.73 10.76
CA VAL A 87 2.27 9.80 9.34
C VAL A 87 1.03 9.73 8.45
N LEU A 88 0.10 8.83 8.74
CA LEU A 88 -1.17 8.74 8.00
C LEU A 88 -2.07 9.96 8.18
N ARG A 89 -2.01 10.64 9.33
CA ARG A 89 -2.70 11.93 9.53
C ARG A 89 -2.07 13.03 8.69
N GLU A 90 -0.73 13.10 8.67
CA GLU A 90 0.00 14.06 7.87
C GLU A 90 -0.28 13.88 6.37
N MET A 91 -0.16 12.66 5.85
CA MET A 91 -0.42 12.36 4.43
C MET A 91 -1.87 12.69 4.01
N ARG A 92 -2.85 12.44 4.89
CA ARG A 92 -4.24 12.86 4.67
C ARG A 92 -4.40 14.38 4.68
N SER A 93 -3.72 15.08 5.59
CA SER A 93 -3.77 16.55 5.66
C SER A 93 -3.17 17.23 4.42
N LEU A 94 -2.23 16.55 3.77
CA LEU A 94 -1.62 16.96 2.50
C LEU A 94 -2.41 16.49 1.27
N ALA A 95 -3.58 15.86 1.46
CA ALA A 95 -4.41 15.30 0.40
C ALA A 95 -3.65 14.31 -0.52
N LEU A 96 -2.71 13.55 0.03
CA LEU A 96 -1.94 12.56 -0.74
C LEU A 96 -2.68 11.23 -0.87
N ILE A 97 -3.41 10.86 0.18
CA ILE A 97 -4.09 9.57 0.29
C ILE A 97 -5.44 9.72 0.98
N THR A 98 -6.34 8.79 0.66
CA THR A 98 -7.54 8.49 1.43
C THR A 98 -7.50 7.03 1.88
N LEU A 99 -7.78 6.80 3.16
CA LEU A 99 -7.95 5.46 3.74
C LEU A 99 -9.34 5.36 4.35
N CYS A 100 -10.21 4.56 3.72
CA CYS A 100 -11.59 4.35 4.15
C CYS A 100 -12.02 2.92 3.82
N GLU A 101 -12.80 2.28 4.69
CA GLU A 101 -13.42 0.97 4.43
C GLU A 101 -12.46 -0.08 3.82
N GLN A 102 -11.26 -0.24 4.39
CA GLN A 102 -10.24 -1.18 3.89
C GLN A 102 -9.80 -0.90 2.44
N THR A 103 -9.92 0.34 1.98
CA THR A 103 -9.51 0.80 0.66
C THR A 103 -8.49 1.93 0.81
N LEU A 104 -7.40 1.85 0.07
CA LEU A 104 -6.46 2.93 -0.16
C LEU A 104 -6.80 3.60 -1.49
N VAL A 105 -6.88 4.92 -1.48
CA VAL A 105 -6.92 5.76 -2.68
C VAL A 105 -5.68 6.64 -2.65
N ILE A 106 -4.88 6.59 -3.71
CA ILE A 106 -3.83 7.59 -3.92
C ILE A 106 -4.46 8.77 -4.67
N GLU A 107 -4.54 9.91 -4.00
CA GLU A 107 -5.17 11.13 -4.53
C GLU A 107 -4.19 11.94 -5.39
N ALA A 108 -2.89 11.89 -5.04
CA ALA A 108 -1.83 12.64 -5.71
C ALA A 108 -0.61 11.73 -5.98
N LEU A 109 -0.67 10.91 -7.02
CA LEU A 109 0.35 9.91 -7.31
C LEU A 109 1.73 10.51 -7.54
N ASP A 110 1.87 11.52 -8.39
CA ASP A 110 3.16 12.11 -8.73
C ASP A 110 3.87 12.67 -7.48
N GLU A 111 3.11 13.30 -6.61
CA GLU A 111 3.61 13.84 -5.35
C GLU A 111 3.99 12.73 -4.36
N LEU A 112 3.19 11.65 -4.32
CA LEU A 112 3.48 10.50 -3.48
C LEU A 112 4.75 9.76 -3.95
N LEU A 113 4.95 9.60 -5.27
CA LEU A 113 6.15 9.04 -5.87
C LEU A 113 7.39 9.87 -5.51
N ARG A 114 7.27 11.20 -5.58
CA ARG A 114 8.34 12.13 -5.22
C ARG A 114 8.71 12.04 -3.73
N ILE A 115 7.72 11.96 -2.83
CA ILE A 115 7.97 11.80 -1.39
C ILE A 115 8.59 10.44 -1.09
N ALA A 116 8.17 9.41 -1.82
CA ALA A 116 8.69 8.06 -1.69
C ALA A 116 10.09 7.88 -2.30
N GLU A 117 10.60 8.87 -3.05
CA GLU A 117 11.77 8.72 -3.92
C GLU A 117 11.68 7.44 -4.77
N PHE A 118 10.47 7.16 -5.25
CA PHE A 118 10.12 5.90 -5.88
C PHE A 118 10.29 5.98 -7.39
N ASP A 119 11.10 5.08 -7.95
CA ASP A 119 11.19 4.85 -9.39
C ASP A 119 10.35 3.61 -9.77
N PRO A 120 9.23 3.77 -10.49
CA PRO A 120 8.43 2.64 -10.96
C PRO A 120 9.18 1.61 -11.80
N ALA A 121 10.30 2.00 -12.43
CA ALA A 121 11.15 1.08 -13.20
C ALA A 121 11.70 -0.06 -12.33
N TYR A 122 11.84 0.15 -11.01
CA TYR A 122 12.22 -0.89 -10.05
C TYR A 122 11.28 -2.10 -10.10
N LEU A 123 9.99 -1.89 -10.34
CA LEU A 123 9.01 -2.96 -10.29
C LEU A 123 9.07 -3.91 -11.50
N GLN A 124 9.76 -3.52 -12.59
CA GLN A 124 9.88 -4.29 -13.83
C GLN A 124 8.52 -4.86 -14.30
N LEU A 125 7.44 -4.09 -14.11
CA LEU A 125 6.09 -4.54 -14.46
C LEU A 125 5.97 -4.53 -15.98
N GLU A 126 5.71 -5.69 -16.58
CA GLU A 126 5.26 -5.72 -17.97
C GLU A 126 3.88 -5.06 -18.02
N PRO A 127 3.70 -3.97 -18.79
CA PRO A 127 2.39 -3.35 -18.93
C PRO A 127 1.45 -4.38 -19.56
N GLN A 128 0.37 -4.71 -18.88
CA GLN A 128 -0.73 -5.44 -19.52
C GLN A 128 -1.34 -4.50 -20.55
N VAL A 129 -0.91 -4.67 -21.80
CA VAL A 129 -1.59 -4.13 -22.97
C VAL A 129 -2.94 -4.83 -23.03
N ALA A 130 -4.00 -4.07 -22.77
CA ALA A 130 -5.39 -4.48 -22.89
C ALA A 130 -5.74 -4.89 -24.34
#